data_AF-A0A5C7I657-F1
#
_entry.id   AF-A0A5C7I657-F1
#
_cell.length_a   1.000
_cell.length_b   1.000
_cell.length_c   1.000
_cell.angle_alpha   90.00
_cell.angle_beta   90.00
_cell.angle_gamma   90.00
#
_symmetry.space_group_name_H-M   'P 1'
#
loop_
_entity.id
_entity.type
_entity.pdbx_description
1 polymer ?
#
loop_
_entity_poly.entity_id
_entity_poly.type
_entity_poly.pdbx_seq_one_letter_code
_entity_poly.pdbx_strand_id
1 'polypeptide(L)'
;MFLHTYRDTSIGFVGDSLNRNMFVSLFCTLKRVSGEVKKWRPAGADRGFTFLQYNLTIAYHRTNLLARYGRFEYFVVKLIWWSANANGGELEDLGYKEGYRVDVDVPEGTWAKAPSFHDILIFNTGHWWWAPSKFHPIKSPMLFFEKDHPVIPPVPPDVGLNEVLKNMIHFVDKTARPGVIKIFRTQSPRHFEGGDWDQGGYCQRQQPLSPEQVEELFSLKNDGTNVEERLVNQQLYKVLKGSDFSILDISHMSEFRADAHPSTAGGKKHDDCMHWCLPGLTDSWNDLFIIHLNNIKVKN
;
A
#
# COMPACT_ATOMS: atom_id res chain seq x y z
N MET A 1 -4.60 10.42 -25.97
CA MET A 1 -4.76 8.97 -26.19
C MET A 1 -5.40 8.29 -24.98
N PHE A 2 -4.78 8.29 -23.79
CA PHE A 2 -5.31 7.63 -22.58
C PHE A 2 -6.78 7.92 -22.27
N LEU A 3 -7.18 9.20 -22.14
CA LEU A 3 -8.56 9.58 -21.80
C LEU A 3 -9.61 9.02 -22.79
N HIS A 4 -9.26 8.89 -24.07
CA HIS A 4 -10.14 8.28 -25.07
C HIS A 4 -10.15 6.74 -24.94
N THR A 5 -8.99 6.12 -24.73
CA THR A 5 -8.84 4.66 -24.59
C THR A 5 -9.55 4.09 -23.36
N TYR A 6 -9.61 4.88 -22.28
CA TYR A 6 -10.24 4.51 -21.01
C TYR A 6 -11.50 5.34 -20.73
N ARG A 7 -12.19 5.78 -21.78
CA ARG A 7 -13.53 6.37 -21.67
C ARG A 7 -14.49 5.37 -21.02
N ASP A 8 -15.45 5.87 -20.24
CA ASP A 8 -16.49 5.07 -19.58
C ASP A 8 -15.94 4.01 -18.61
N THR A 9 -14.78 4.29 -18.00
CA THR A 9 -14.17 3.39 -17.01
C THR A 9 -14.01 4.05 -15.65
N SER A 10 -13.87 3.22 -14.61
CA SER A 10 -13.43 3.68 -13.31
C SER A 10 -12.19 2.96 -12.81
N ILE A 11 -11.22 3.74 -12.31
CA ILE A 11 -9.92 3.28 -11.81
C ILE A 11 -9.82 3.54 -10.31
N GLY A 12 -9.61 2.50 -9.52
CA GLY A 12 -9.46 2.57 -8.06
C GLY A 12 -8.03 2.30 -7.61
N PHE A 13 -7.39 3.29 -6.99
CA PHE A 13 -6.11 3.15 -6.30
C PHE A 13 -6.38 2.75 -4.85
N VAL A 14 -6.02 1.53 -4.45
CA VAL A 14 -6.29 0.99 -3.12
C VAL A 14 -4.97 0.77 -2.40
N GLY A 15 -4.73 1.45 -1.28
CA GLY A 15 -3.46 1.27 -0.56
C GLY A 15 -3.03 2.46 0.26
N ASP A 16 -1.74 2.49 0.57
CA ASP A 16 -1.13 3.46 1.47
C ASP A 16 -0.92 4.84 0.79
N SER A 17 -0.15 5.71 1.44
CA SER A 17 0.11 7.06 0.94
C SER A 17 0.93 7.11 -0.35
N LEU A 18 1.60 6.02 -0.75
CA LEU A 18 2.37 5.97 -1.99
C LEU A 18 1.47 5.69 -3.18
N ASN A 19 0.40 4.91 -3.01
CA ASN A 19 -0.66 4.87 -4.02
C ASN A 19 -1.35 6.22 -4.16
N ARG A 20 -1.53 6.96 -3.06
CA ARG A 20 -2.04 8.33 -3.13
C ARG A 20 -1.09 9.21 -3.94
N ASN A 21 0.22 9.07 -3.79
CA ASN A 21 1.22 9.82 -4.56
C ASN A 21 1.04 9.58 -6.07
N MET A 22 0.91 8.30 -6.48
CA MET A 22 0.67 7.89 -7.85
C MET A 22 -0.68 8.39 -8.40
N PHE A 23 -1.75 8.27 -7.60
CA PHE A 23 -3.08 8.80 -7.93
C PHE A 23 -3.07 10.31 -8.16
N VAL A 24 -2.39 11.08 -7.30
CA VAL A 24 -2.31 12.54 -7.45
C VAL A 24 -1.50 12.92 -8.70
N SER A 25 -0.39 12.21 -8.97
CA SER A 25 0.37 12.38 -10.23
C SER A 25 -0.52 12.16 -11.45
N LEU A 26 -1.27 11.03 -11.50
CA LEU A 26 -2.15 10.72 -12.62
C LEU A 26 -3.22 11.80 -12.79
N PHE A 27 -3.86 12.20 -11.68
CA PHE A 27 -4.86 13.27 -11.68
C PHE A 27 -4.30 14.56 -12.28
N CYS A 28 -3.13 15.01 -11.83
CA CYS A 28 -2.49 16.24 -12.32
C CYS A 28 -2.19 16.16 -13.83
N THR A 29 -1.64 15.03 -14.29
CA THR A 29 -1.35 14.80 -15.71
C THR A 29 -2.61 14.84 -16.58
N LEU A 30 -3.68 14.17 -16.15
CA LEU A 30 -4.95 14.18 -16.88
C LEU A 30 -5.65 15.56 -16.86
N LYS A 31 -5.58 16.26 -15.71
CA LYS A 31 -6.19 17.58 -15.53
C LYS A 31 -5.58 18.65 -16.43
N ARG A 32 -4.30 18.51 -16.80
CA ARG A 32 -3.65 19.41 -17.78
C ARG A 32 -4.27 19.32 -19.18
N VAL A 33 -4.83 18.17 -19.54
CA VAL A 33 -5.40 17.91 -20.88
C VAL A 33 -6.92 18.07 -20.90
N SER A 34 -7.61 17.85 -19.78
CA SER A 34 -9.07 17.97 -19.68
C SER A 34 -9.50 18.93 -18.57
N GLY A 35 -10.16 20.01 -18.98
CA GLY A 35 -10.63 21.07 -18.07
C GLY A 35 -11.88 20.72 -17.27
N GLU A 36 -12.79 19.91 -17.83
CA GLU A 36 -14.08 19.59 -17.20
C GLU A 36 -13.97 18.41 -16.23
N VAL A 37 -13.74 18.73 -14.96
CA VAL A 37 -13.54 17.73 -13.90
C VAL A 37 -14.44 18.02 -12.71
N LYS A 38 -15.19 17.01 -12.28
CA LYS A 38 -16.00 17.06 -11.06
C LYS A 38 -15.31 16.30 -9.94
N LYS A 39 -15.19 16.94 -8.77
CA LYS A 39 -14.80 16.25 -7.54
C LYS A 39 -15.96 15.38 -7.06
N TRP A 40 -15.78 14.07 -7.12
CA TRP A 40 -16.76 13.08 -6.70
C TRP A 40 -16.04 11.78 -6.35
N ARG A 41 -16.44 11.12 -5.27
CA ARG A 41 -15.79 9.91 -4.79
C ARG A 41 -16.83 8.80 -4.55
N PRO A 42 -16.53 7.54 -4.94
CA PRO A 42 -17.38 6.41 -4.59
C PRO A 42 -17.35 6.13 -3.08
N ALA A 43 -18.27 5.28 -2.62
CA ALA A 43 -18.32 4.90 -1.21
C ALA A 43 -16.99 4.26 -0.75
N GLY A 44 -16.50 4.69 0.41
CA GLY A 44 -15.23 4.23 0.99
C GLY A 44 -13.99 5.00 0.49
N ALA A 45 -14.00 5.56 -0.73
CA ALA A 45 -12.86 6.29 -1.25
C ALA A 45 -12.58 7.55 -0.42
N ASP A 46 -11.31 7.85 -0.16
CA ASP A 46 -10.85 9.11 0.45
C ASP A 46 -10.97 10.26 -0.55
N ARG A 47 -10.61 10.00 -1.82
CA ARG A 47 -10.62 11.00 -2.91
C ARG A 47 -11.16 10.40 -4.19
N GLY A 48 -11.72 11.25 -5.04
CA GLY A 48 -12.09 10.86 -6.38
C GLY A 48 -12.39 12.06 -7.28
N PHE A 49 -12.20 11.85 -8.57
CA PHE A 49 -12.43 12.83 -9.62
C PHE A 49 -12.99 12.15 -10.86
N THR A 50 -13.99 12.79 -11.47
CA THR A 50 -14.60 12.34 -12.73
C THR A 50 -14.31 13.35 -13.83
N PHE A 51 -13.69 12.89 -14.91
CA PHE A 51 -13.45 13.65 -16.13
C PHE A 51 -14.69 13.55 -17.02
N LEU A 52 -15.53 14.58 -17.01
CA LEU A 52 -16.92 14.50 -17.49
C LEU A 52 -17.01 14.16 -18.97
N GLN A 53 -16.17 14.76 -19.81
CA GLN A 53 -16.14 14.53 -21.25
C GLN A 53 -15.85 13.06 -21.63
N TYR A 54 -15.18 12.32 -20.75
CA TYR A 54 -14.75 10.95 -20.97
C TYR A 54 -15.48 9.96 -20.07
N ASN A 55 -16.34 10.44 -19.16
CA ASN A 55 -16.96 9.62 -18.14
C ASN A 55 -15.95 8.69 -17.43
N LEU A 56 -14.72 9.18 -17.23
CA LEU A 56 -13.63 8.45 -16.57
C LEU A 56 -13.56 8.89 -15.12
N THR A 57 -13.67 7.95 -14.19
CA THR A 57 -13.53 8.24 -12.75
C THR A 57 -12.28 7.61 -12.19
N ILE A 58 -11.41 8.41 -11.57
CA ILE A 58 -10.30 7.90 -10.76
C ILE A 58 -10.61 8.13 -9.28
N ALA A 59 -10.33 7.14 -8.43
CA ALA A 59 -10.56 7.23 -7.00
C ALA A 59 -9.39 6.63 -6.20
N TYR A 60 -9.20 7.13 -4.98
CA TYR A 60 -8.21 6.63 -4.03
C TYR A 60 -8.91 6.14 -2.77
N HIS A 61 -8.66 4.88 -2.41
CA HIS A 61 -9.12 4.22 -1.20
C HIS A 61 -7.93 4.00 -0.28
N ARG A 62 -7.92 4.72 0.84
CA ARG A 62 -6.82 4.64 1.79
C ARG A 62 -6.92 3.38 2.63
N THR A 63 -5.87 2.57 2.62
CA THR A 63 -5.68 1.45 3.53
C THR A 63 -4.21 1.11 3.64
N ASN A 64 -3.66 1.07 4.84
CA ASN A 64 -2.21 0.85 4.99
C ASN A 64 -1.85 -0.64 4.93
N LEU A 65 -2.69 -1.50 5.50
CA LEU A 65 -2.45 -2.94 5.60
C LEU A 65 -3.36 -3.77 4.69
N LEU A 66 -4.33 -3.19 3.98
CA LEU A 66 -5.43 -3.89 3.27
C LEU A 66 -6.42 -4.62 4.21
N ALA A 67 -5.97 -5.08 5.37
CA ALA A 67 -6.80 -5.66 6.41
C ALA A 67 -7.35 -4.62 7.40
N ARG A 68 -8.47 -4.96 8.06
CA ARG A 68 -8.97 -4.22 9.22
C ARG A 68 -7.92 -4.29 10.32
N TYR A 69 -7.53 -3.13 10.85
CA TYR A 69 -6.62 -3.05 11.97
C TYR A 69 -7.01 -1.93 12.92
N GLY A 70 -6.60 -2.05 14.17
CA GLY A 70 -6.85 -1.05 15.19
C GLY A 70 -5.98 -1.25 16.40
N ARG A 71 -5.62 -0.15 17.07
CA ARG A 71 -4.98 -0.24 18.37
C ARG A 71 -5.98 -0.84 19.35
N PHE A 72 -5.54 -1.82 20.11
CA PHE A 72 -6.31 -2.31 21.22
C PHE A 72 -5.53 -2.06 22.51
N GLU A 73 -6.20 -1.39 23.45
CA GLU A 73 -5.80 -1.38 24.84
C GLU A 73 -6.75 -2.32 25.57
N TYR A 74 -6.21 -3.21 26.40
CA TYR A 74 -6.95 -4.31 27.02
C TYR A 74 -8.26 -3.87 27.71
N PHE A 75 -8.25 -2.71 28.37
CA PHE A 75 -9.44 -2.14 29.02
C PHE A 75 -10.58 -1.80 28.04
N VAL A 76 -10.26 -1.51 26.78
CA VAL A 76 -11.24 -1.15 25.73
C VAL A 76 -11.80 -2.40 25.03
N VAL A 77 -11.00 -3.47 24.90
CA VAL A 77 -11.44 -4.74 24.25
C VAL A 77 -12.52 -5.46 25.05
N LYS A 78 -12.40 -5.44 26.39
CA LYS A 78 -13.40 -6.02 27.30
C LYS A 78 -14.79 -5.39 27.15
N LEU A 79 -14.88 -4.18 26.58
CA LEU A 79 -16.12 -3.43 26.42
C LEU A 79 -16.71 -3.47 25.00
N ILE A 80 -15.88 -3.60 23.95
CA ILE A 80 -16.34 -3.36 22.56
C ILE A 80 -16.22 -4.60 21.67
N TRP A 81 -15.27 -5.51 21.91
CA TRP A 81 -14.93 -6.56 20.92
C TRP A 81 -14.82 -7.99 21.47
N TRP A 82 -14.95 -8.21 22.79
CA TRP A 82 -14.91 -9.55 23.38
C TRP A 82 -16.01 -9.71 24.46
N SER A 83 -16.75 -10.82 24.38
CA SER A 83 -17.52 -11.35 25.51
C SER A 83 -16.59 -11.64 26.69
N ALA A 84 -16.88 -11.07 27.86
CA ALA A 84 -16.08 -11.20 29.06
C ALA A 84 -16.02 -12.67 29.55
N ASN A 85 -14.99 -13.41 29.17
CA ASN A 85 -14.60 -14.62 29.88
C ASN A 85 -13.78 -14.24 31.12
N ALA A 86 -14.14 -14.81 32.26
CA ALA A 86 -13.58 -14.49 33.58
C ALA A 86 -12.10 -14.94 33.78
N ASN A 87 -11.51 -15.62 32.80
CA ASN A 87 -10.20 -16.27 32.91
C ASN A 87 -9.05 -15.55 32.17
N GLY A 88 -9.26 -14.32 31.69
CA GLY A 88 -8.28 -13.68 30.80
C GLY A 88 -8.34 -14.24 29.37
N GLY A 89 -7.82 -13.49 28.40
CA GLY A 89 -7.77 -13.93 27.00
C GLY A 89 -6.47 -14.67 26.67
N GLU A 90 -6.45 -15.54 25.65
CA GLU A 90 -5.26 -16.34 25.27
C GLU A 90 -3.98 -15.49 25.05
N LEU A 91 -4.12 -14.24 24.57
CA LEU A 91 -2.99 -13.32 24.40
C LEU A 91 -2.45 -12.76 25.73
N GLU A 92 -3.31 -12.63 26.74
CA GLU A 92 -2.92 -12.20 28.09
C GLU A 92 -2.09 -13.27 28.79
N ASP A 93 -2.47 -14.55 28.64
CA ASP A 93 -1.71 -15.69 29.14
C ASP A 93 -0.30 -15.75 28.53
N LEU A 94 -0.13 -15.22 27.31
CA LEU A 94 1.17 -15.05 26.64
C LEU A 94 1.90 -13.75 26.99
N GLY A 95 1.32 -12.90 27.85
CA GLY A 95 1.93 -11.68 28.36
C GLY A 95 1.69 -10.41 27.53
N TYR A 96 0.82 -10.44 26.51
CA TYR A 96 0.49 -9.26 25.70
C TYR A 96 -0.57 -8.40 26.37
N LYS A 97 -0.19 -7.19 26.78
CA LYS A 97 -1.10 -6.22 27.46
C LYS A 97 -1.63 -5.12 26.55
N GLU A 98 -0.91 -4.82 25.48
CA GLU A 98 -1.30 -3.86 24.45
C GLU A 98 -0.76 -4.30 23.09
N GLY A 99 -1.36 -3.81 22.01
CA GLY A 99 -0.92 -4.13 20.66
C GLY A 99 -1.86 -3.60 19.59
N TYR A 100 -1.63 -4.04 18.36
CA TYR A 100 -2.48 -3.74 17.22
C TYR A 100 -3.12 -5.02 16.73
N ARG A 101 -4.44 -5.09 16.82
CA ARG A 101 -5.21 -6.18 16.22
C ARG A 101 -5.20 -5.97 14.70
N VAL A 102 -4.86 -7.02 13.96
CA VAL A 102 -4.93 -7.09 12.50
C VAL A 102 -5.75 -8.31 12.13
N ASP A 103 -6.95 -8.10 11.58
CA ASP A 103 -7.84 -9.18 11.16
C ASP A 103 -7.49 -9.62 9.74
N VAL A 104 -6.80 -10.76 9.60
CA VAL A 104 -6.18 -11.14 8.33
C VAL A 104 -7.21 -11.46 7.24
N ASP A 105 -8.42 -11.82 7.64
CA ASP A 105 -9.54 -12.24 6.79
C ASP A 105 -10.63 -11.17 6.61
N VAL A 106 -10.48 -9.99 7.24
CA VAL A 106 -11.45 -8.90 7.15
C VAL A 106 -10.85 -7.70 6.41
N PRO A 107 -11.35 -7.35 5.21
CA PRO A 107 -10.86 -6.18 4.50
C PRO A 107 -11.21 -4.89 5.24
N GLU A 108 -10.33 -3.90 5.20
CA GLU A 108 -10.64 -2.59 5.76
C GLU A 108 -11.83 -1.92 5.03
N GLY A 109 -12.78 -1.37 5.80
CA GLY A 109 -14.05 -0.86 5.27
C GLY A 109 -13.90 0.28 4.26
N THR A 110 -12.75 0.97 4.24
CA THR A 110 -12.44 2.07 3.30
C THR A 110 -12.30 1.59 1.86
N TRP A 111 -12.00 0.31 1.62
CA TRP A 111 -11.81 -0.21 0.26
C TRP A 111 -12.63 -1.44 -0.07
N ALA A 112 -13.31 -2.07 0.91
CA ALA A 112 -14.11 -3.27 0.69
C ALA A 112 -15.14 -3.16 -0.46
N LYS A 113 -15.62 -1.96 -0.78
CA LYS A 113 -16.55 -1.72 -1.91
C LYS A 113 -15.86 -1.45 -3.25
N ALA A 114 -14.56 -1.16 -3.26
CA ALA A 114 -13.80 -0.82 -4.46
C ALA A 114 -13.88 -1.91 -5.55
N PRO A 115 -13.75 -3.22 -5.24
CA PRO A 115 -13.81 -4.26 -6.27
C PRO A 115 -15.15 -4.34 -7.01
N SER A 116 -16.23 -4.04 -6.30
CA SER A 116 -17.59 -4.03 -6.87
C SER A 116 -17.90 -2.77 -7.69
N PHE A 117 -17.03 -1.75 -7.64
CA PHE A 117 -17.28 -0.43 -8.25
C PHE A 117 -16.35 -0.14 -9.45
N HIS A 118 -15.06 -0.45 -9.35
CA HIS A 118 -14.08 -0.09 -10.38
C HIS A 118 -13.88 -1.16 -11.44
N ASP A 119 -13.51 -0.75 -12.65
CA ASP A 119 -13.14 -1.62 -13.77
C ASP A 119 -11.64 -1.95 -13.77
N ILE A 120 -10.84 -1.06 -13.17
CA ILE A 120 -9.40 -1.23 -12.99
C ILE A 120 -9.07 -0.97 -11.52
N LEU A 121 -8.39 -1.90 -10.87
CA LEU A 121 -7.92 -1.75 -9.50
C LEU A 121 -6.39 -1.85 -9.46
N ILE A 122 -5.77 -0.92 -8.75
CA ILE A 122 -4.33 -0.93 -8.48
C ILE A 122 -4.11 -0.92 -6.97
N PHE A 123 -3.60 -2.04 -6.47
CA PHE A 123 -3.34 -2.25 -5.05
C PHE A 123 -1.87 -1.98 -4.69
N ASN A 124 -1.63 -1.54 -3.45
CA ASN A 124 -0.31 -1.63 -2.82
C ASN A 124 -0.43 -1.73 -1.29
N THR A 125 0.61 -2.26 -0.64
CA THR A 125 0.86 -2.17 0.80
C THR A 125 2.34 -2.50 1.05
N GLY A 126 2.94 -1.99 2.13
CA GLY A 126 4.33 -2.32 2.46
C GLY A 126 4.87 -1.58 3.67
N HIS A 127 4.97 -0.25 3.59
CA HIS A 127 5.74 0.56 4.55
C HIS A 127 5.35 0.45 6.02
N TRP A 128 4.15 -0.05 6.34
CA TRP A 128 3.70 -0.23 7.73
C TRP A 128 4.06 -1.61 8.29
N TRP A 129 4.33 -2.61 7.45
CA TRP A 129 4.58 -4.00 7.87
C TRP A 129 5.90 -4.19 8.62
N TRP A 130 6.94 -3.46 8.23
CA TRP A 130 8.26 -3.45 8.88
C TRP A 130 8.61 -2.06 9.46
N ALA A 131 7.62 -1.40 10.07
CA ALA A 131 7.82 -0.12 10.74
C ALA A 131 7.71 -0.24 12.27
N PRO A 132 8.84 -0.41 13.00
CA PRO A 132 8.84 -0.44 14.47
C PRO A 132 8.23 0.80 15.13
N SER A 133 8.30 1.95 14.44
CA SER A 133 7.70 3.21 14.86
C SER A 133 6.16 3.24 14.73
N LYS A 134 5.57 2.28 14.00
CA LYS A 134 4.12 2.04 13.92
C LYS A 134 3.70 0.88 14.81
N PHE A 135 4.40 -0.24 14.69
CA PHE A 135 4.12 -1.47 15.43
C PHE A 135 5.40 -1.94 16.11
N HIS A 136 5.57 -1.58 17.37
CA HIS A 136 6.79 -1.91 18.09
C HIS A 136 6.79 -3.42 18.38
N PRO A 137 7.84 -4.20 18.03
CA PRO A 137 7.81 -5.67 18.05
C PRO A 137 7.55 -6.27 19.44
N ILE A 138 7.91 -5.53 20.51
CA ILE A 138 7.69 -5.94 21.91
C ILE A 138 6.57 -5.14 22.58
N LYS A 139 6.66 -3.80 22.59
CA LYS A 139 5.73 -2.93 23.32
C LYS A 139 4.32 -2.90 22.74
N SER A 140 4.19 -2.84 21.42
CA SER A 140 2.89 -2.70 20.73
C SER A 140 2.88 -3.46 19.41
N PRO A 141 3.04 -4.80 19.46
CA PRO A 141 3.20 -5.62 18.26
C PRO A 141 1.92 -5.70 17.44
N MET A 142 2.07 -6.11 16.19
CA MET A 142 0.94 -6.63 15.41
C MET A 142 0.54 -7.99 15.97
N LEU A 143 -0.72 -8.14 16.33
CA LEU A 143 -1.34 -9.39 16.75
C LEU A 143 -2.42 -9.74 15.73
N PHE A 144 -2.24 -10.89 15.09
CA PHE A 144 -3.08 -11.33 13.98
C PHE A 144 -4.28 -12.10 14.49
N PHE A 145 -5.43 -11.91 13.84
CA PHE A 145 -6.69 -12.57 14.14
C PHE A 145 -7.27 -13.15 12.86
N GLU A 146 -7.87 -14.32 12.96
CA GLU A 146 -8.65 -14.96 11.90
C GLU A 146 -10.00 -15.39 12.49
N LYS A 147 -11.12 -15.06 11.83
CA LYS A 147 -12.47 -15.37 12.31
C LYS A 147 -12.71 -14.94 13.77
N ASP A 148 -12.25 -13.74 14.10
CA ASP A 148 -12.29 -13.13 15.44
C ASP A 148 -11.50 -13.86 16.55
N HIS A 149 -10.68 -14.87 16.21
CA HIS A 149 -9.81 -15.57 17.16
C HIS A 149 -8.35 -15.16 16.94
N PRO A 150 -7.54 -15.01 18.00
CA PRO A 150 -6.12 -14.70 17.86
C PRO A 150 -5.39 -15.88 17.20
N VAL A 151 -4.43 -15.57 16.32
CA VAL A 151 -3.52 -16.57 15.75
C VAL A 151 -2.44 -16.88 16.79
N ILE A 152 -2.43 -18.13 17.26
CA ILE A 152 -1.53 -18.62 18.32
C ILE A 152 -0.69 -19.80 17.78
N PRO A 153 0.65 -19.78 17.97
CA PRO A 153 1.45 -18.71 18.56
C PRO A 153 1.47 -17.44 17.68
N PRO A 154 1.72 -16.25 18.26
CA PRO A 154 1.84 -15.02 17.49
C PRO A 154 2.88 -15.15 16.38
N VAL A 155 2.52 -14.68 15.20
CA VAL A 155 3.34 -14.82 14.00
C VAL A 155 4.00 -13.50 13.61
N PRO A 156 5.16 -13.53 12.94
CA PRO A 156 5.85 -12.32 12.49
C PRO A 156 5.13 -11.61 11.31
N PRO A 157 5.49 -10.35 11.01
CA PRO A 157 4.87 -9.54 9.96
C PRO A 157 4.83 -10.16 8.56
N ASP A 158 5.83 -10.95 8.17
CA ASP A 158 5.87 -11.63 6.87
C ASP A 158 4.78 -12.69 6.72
N VAL A 159 4.52 -13.44 7.79
CA VAL A 159 3.43 -14.43 7.83
C VAL A 159 2.10 -13.71 7.80
N GLY A 160 1.94 -12.65 8.60
CA GLY A 160 0.72 -11.83 8.60
C GLY A 160 0.44 -11.17 7.25
N LEU A 161 1.46 -10.61 6.59
CA LEU A 161 1.35 -10.03 5.25
C LEU A 161 0.92 -11.08 4.24
N ASN A 162 1.49 -12.30 4.30
CA ASN A 162 1.10 -13.39 3.43
C ASN A 162 -0.39 -13.74 3.58
N GLU A 163 -0.87 -13.87 4.82
CA GLU A 163 -2.28 -14.20 5.06
C GLU A 163 -3.21 -13.08 4.63
N VAL A 164 -2.85 -11.82 4.86
CA VAL A 164 -3.63 -10.67 4.38
C VAL A 164 -3.68 -10.61 2.86
N LEU A 165 -2.55 -10.82 2.16
CA LEU A 165 -2.53 -10.82 0.70
C LEU A 165 -3.39 -11.95 0.13
N LYS A 166 -3.31 -13.17 0.68
CA LYS A 166 -4.15 -14.30 0.26
C LYS A 166 -5.64 -14.01 0.44
N ASN A 167 -6.03 -13.53 1.61
CA ASN A 167 -7.43 -13.20 1.90
C ASN A 167 -7.91 -12.02 1.06
N MET A 168 -7.06 -11.03 0.79
CA MET A 168 -7.37 -9.93 -0.13
C MET A 168 -7.63 -10.44 -1.54
N ILE A 169 -6.78 -11.32 -2.08
CA ILE A 169 -7.00 -11.93 -3.40
C ILE A 169 -8.34 -12.65 -3.43
N HIS A 170 -8.61 -13.54 -2.46
CA HIS A 170 -9.87 -14.27 -2.38
C HIS A 170 -11.08 -13.33 -2.30
N PHE A 171 -10.99 -12.28 -1.49
CA PHE A 171 -12.04 -11.28 -1.34
C PHE A 171 -12.30 -10.53 -2.65
N VAL A 172 -11.25 -10.10 -3.33
CA VAL A 172 -11.35 -9.39 -4.62
C VAL A 172 -11.93 -10.32 -5.69
N ASP A 173 -11.48 -11.57 -5.79
CA ASP A 173 -11.98 -12.54 -6.77
C ASP A 173 -13.48 -12.81 -6.59
N LYS A 174 -13.95 -12.86 -5.34
CA LYS A 174 -15.36 -13.08 -5.02
C LYS A 174 -16.24 -11.85 -5.27
N THR A 175 -15.68 -10.65 -5.12
CA THR A 175 -16.45 -9.39 -5.06
C THR A 175 -16.36 -8.56 -6.34
N ALA A 176 -15.28 -8.74 -7.10
CA ALA A 176 -15.06 -8.01 -8.35
C ALA A 176 -16.07 -8.43 -9.42
N ARG A 177 -16.47 -7.47 -10.25
CA ARG A 177 -17.28 -7.76 -11.44
C ARG A 177 -16.47 -8.57 -12.46
N PRO A 178 -17.12 -9.34 -13.34
CA PRO A 178 -16.44 -9.97 -14.46
C PRO A 178 -15.66 -8.95 -15.30
N GLY A 179 -14.43 -9.29 -15.69
CA GLY A 179 -13.59 -8.44 -16.55
C GLY A 179 -12.82 -7.32 -15.84
N VAL A 180 -12.91 -7.20 -14.51
CA VAL A 180 -12.10 -6.23 -13.75
C VAL A 180 -10.60 -6.53 -13.92
N ILE A 181 -9.83 -5.51 -14.28
CA ILE A 181 -8.37 -5.59 -14.35
C ILE A 181 -7.79 -5.41 -12.94
N LYS A 182 -7.06 -6.42 -12.47
CA LYS A 182 -6.46 -6.47 -11.14
C LYS A 182 -4.95 -6.26 -11.26
N ILE A 183 -4.45 -5.18 -10.70
CA ILE A 183 -3.03 -4.83 -10.67
C ILE A 183 -2.58 -4.73 -9.22
N PHE A 184 -1.41 -5.29 -8.93
CA PHE A 184 -0.69 -5.01 -7.70
C PHE A 184 0.62 -4.31 -8.04
N ARG A 185 0.83 -3.12 -7.49
CA ARG A 185 2.07 -2.36 -7.65
C ARG A 185 3.07 -2.82 -6.59
N THR A 186 4.30 -3.10 -7.02
CA THR A 186 5.38 -3.43 -6.10
C THR A 186 5.68 -2.28 -5.13
N GLN A 187 6.44 -2.60 -4.09
CA GLN A 187 6.69 -1.68 -2.99
C GLN A 187 7.53 -0.49 -3.45
N SER A 188 7.14 0.72 -3.02
CA SER A 188 7.94 1.92 -3.29
C SER A 188 9.17 1.89 -2.37
N PRO A 189 10.39 2.10 -2.88
CA PRO A 189 11.54 2.23 -2.01
C PRO A 189 11.49 3.52 -1.20
N ARG A 190 12.18 3.49 -0.06
CA ARG A 190 12.55 4.64 0.75
C ARG A 190 14.08 4.78 0.73
N HIS A 191 14.60 6.00 0.79
CA HIS A 191 16.04 6.26 0.66
C HIS A 191 16.63 6.94 1.89
N PHE A 192 16.43 6.35 3.06
CA PHE A 192 17.01 6.91 4.29
C PHE A 192 18.50 6.57 4.41
N GLU A 193 19.30 7.58 4.72
CA GLU A 193 20.70 7.46 5.13
C GLU A 193 20.87 7.97 6.57
N GLY A 194 21.78 7.36 7.33
CA GLY A 194 22.07 7.79 8.71
C GLY A 194 21.06 7.34 9.78
N GLY A 195 20.04 6.56 9.42
CA GLY A 195 19.02 6.03 10.35
C GLY A 195 17.62 6.08 9.74
N ASP A 196 16.60 5.61 10.46
CA ASP A 196 15.20 5.76 10.04
C ASP A 196 14.67 7.21 10.31
N TRP A 197 13.45 7.51 9.86
CA TRP A 197 12.82 8.83 9.95
C TRP A 197 12.71 9.38 11.37
N ASP A 198 12.60 8.50 12.37
CA ASP A 198 12.52 8.83 13.80
C ASP A 198 13.89 8.80 14.51
N GLN A 199 14.96 8.53 13.76
CA GLN A 199 16.35 8.43 14.25
C GLN A 199 17.27 9.51 13.65
N GLY A 200 16.71 10.45 12.89
CA GLY A 200 17.49 11.50 12.21
C GLY A 200 17.95 11.12 10.79
N GLY A 201 17.33 10.10 10.19
CA GLY A 201 17.58 9.74 8.80
C GLY A 201 17.29 10.88 7.82
N TYR A 202 18.06 10.96 6.75
CA TYR A 202 17.98 12.00 5.71
C TYR A 202 18.08 11.43 4.29
N CYS A 203 17.77 12.25 3.29
CA CYS A 203 17.81 11.87 1.87
C CYS A 203 18.04 13.10 0.98
N GLN A 204 19.23 13.68 1.04
CA GLN A 204 19.55 14.95 0.37
C GLN A 204 20.31 14.78 -0.94
N ARG A 205 20.36 13.55 -1.47
CA ARG A 205 21.01 13.27 -2.76
C ARG A 205 20.36 14.07 -3.87
N GLN A 206 21.18 14.56 -4.79
CA GLN A 206 20.75 15.35 -5.95
C GLN A 206 20.94 14.61 -7.27
N GLN A 207 21.46 13.37 -7.20
CA GLN A 207 21.74 12.52 -8.35
C GLN A 207 21.25 11.11 -8.06
N PRO A 208 20.85 10.35 -9.12
CA PRO A 208 20.54 8.94 -8.99
C PRO A 208 21.69 8.14 -8.36
N LEU A 209 21.37 7.04 -7.71
CA LEU A 209 22.36 6.11 -7.18
C LEU A 209 23.09 5.37 -8.30
N SER A 210 24.34 4.97 -8.05
CA SER A 210 25.00 3.95 -8.87
C SER A 210 24.46 2.55 -8.53
N PRO A 211 24.66 1.54 -9.40
CA PRO A 211 24.27 0.16 -9.11
C PRO A 211 24.84 -0.37 -7.79
N GLU A 212 26.09 -0.01 -7.46
CA GLU A 212 26.74 -0.43 -6.22
C GLU A 212 26.06 0.20 -4.99
N GLN A 213 25.66 1.47 -5.09
CA GLN A 213 24.95 2.18 -4.02
C GLN A 213 23.53 1.62 -3.83
N VAL A 214 22.86 1.21 -4.91
CA VAL A 214 21.58 0.51 -4.81
C VAL A 214 21.73 -0.77 -3.97
N GLU A 215 22.74 -1.60 -4.27
CA GLU A 215 22.97 -2.81 -3.48
C GLU A 215 23.41 -2.51 -2.03
N GLU A 216 24.16 -1.43 -1.80
CA GLU A 216 24.50 -0.99 -0.45
C GLU A 216 23.25 -0.64 0.38
N LEU A 217 22.29 0.08 -0.21
CA LEU A 217 21.09 0.54 0.52
C LEU A 217 20.01 -0.53 0.65
N PHE A 218 19.80 -1.37 -0.35
CA PHE A 218 18.61 -2.22 -0.46
C PHE A 218 18.88 -3.73 -0.32
N SER A 219 20.13 -4.18 -0.42
CA SER A 219 20.43 -5.61 -0.33
C SER A 219 19.98 -6.21 1.01
N LEU A 220 19.27 -7.33 0.94
CA LEU A 220 18.83 -8.10 2.11
C LEU A 220 20.00 -8.72 2.90
N LYS A 221 21.21 -8.71 2.34
CA LYS A 221 22.43 -9.10 3.06
C LYS A 221 22.85 -8.05 4.08
N ASN A 222 22.37 -6.82 3.89
CA ASN A 222 22.59 -5.71 4.80
C ASN A 222 21.38 -5.63 5.73
N ASP A 223 21.59 -5.37 7.01
CA ASP A 223 20.49 -5.13 7.97
C ASP A 223 20.16 -3.62 8.00
N GLY A 224 19.91 -3.07 6.82
CA GLY A 224 19.72 -1.64 6.59
C GLY A 224 18.27 -1.21 6.70
N THR A 225 18.01 0.09 6.94
CA THR A 225 16.64 0.60 7.08
C THR A 225 15.82 0.45 5.78
N ASN A 226 16.44 0.50 4.60
CA ASN A 226 15.71 0.51 3.34
C ASN A 226 15.34 -0.90 2.80
N VAL A 227 15.80 -1.98 3.45
CA VAL A 227 15.61 -3.36 2.96
C VAL A 227 14.16 -3.87 3.02
N GLU A 228 13.29 -3.14 3.72
CA GLU A 228 11.85 -3.38 3.80
C GLU A 228 11.20 -3.57 2.42
N GLU A 229 11.63 -2.78 1.43
CA GLU A 229 11.07 -2.84 0.08
C GLU A 229 11.26 -4.23 -0.56
N ARG A 230 12.49 -4.77 -0.52
CA ARG A 230 12.78 -6.11 -1.05
C ARG A 230 12.10 -7.21 -0.23
N LEU A 231 11.96 -7.06 1.10
CA LEU A 231 11.25 -8.03 1.95
C LEU A 231 9.75 -8.12 1.62
N VAL A 232 9.09 -6.97 1.46
CA VAL A 232 7.68 -6.91 1.06
C VAL A 232 7.50 -7.52 -0.34
N ASN A 233 8.37 -7.16 -1.27
CA ASN A 233 8.29 -7.66 -2.64
C ASN A 233 8.51 -9.18 -2.72
N GLN A 234 9.39 -9.76 -1.90
CA GLN A 234 9.54 -11.22 -1.81
C GLN A 234 8.22 -11.93 -1.42
N GLN A 235 7.51 -11.41 -0.43
CA GLN A 235 6.20 -11.96 -0.04
C GLN A 235 5.16 -11.73 -1.13
N LEU A 236 5.16 -10.55 -1.74
CA LEU A 236 4.25 -10.18 -2.82
C LEU A 236 4.37 -11.14 -4.02
N TYR A 237 5.58 -11.33 -4.54
CA TYR A 237 5.83 -12.23 -5.67
C TYR A 237 5.42 -13.67 -5.36
N LYS A 238 5.70 -14.11 -4.12
CA LYS A 238 5.33 -15.45 -3.66
C LYS A 238 3.82 -15.66 -3.64
N VAL A 239 3.05 -14.71 -3.10
CA VAL A 239 1.60 -14.84 -2.91
C VAL A 239 0.82 -14.59 -4.20
N LEU A 240 1.24 -13.62 -5.02
CA LEU A 240 0.56 -13.32 -6.28
C LEU A 240 0.81 -14.38 -7.37
N LYS A 241 1.81 -15.24 -7.21
CA LYS A 241 2.11 -16.30 -8.17
C LYS A 241 0.90 -17.22 -8.36
N GLY A 242 0.37 -17.24 -9.58
CA GLY A 242 -0.80 -18.06 -9.93
C GLY A 242 -2.15 -17.42 -9.63
N SER A 243 -2.17 -16.17 -9.15
CA SER A 243 -3.39 -15.36 -9.07
C SER A 243 -3.67 -14.63 -10.38
N ASP A 244 -4.87 -14.08 -10.53
CA ASP A 244 -5.27 -13.23 -11.66
C ASP A 244 -4.72 -11.80 -11.57
N PHE A 245 -3.94 -11.47 -10.53
CA PHE A 245 -3.34 -10.15 -10.40
C PHE A 245 -2.10 -10.05 -11.27
N SER A 246 -2.07 -9.01 -12.09
CA SER A 246 -0.86 -8.61 -12.79
C SER A 246 0.01 -7.72 -11.90
N ILE A 247 1.32 -7.86 -12.01
CA ILE A 247 2.27 -7.08 -11.21
C ILE A 247 2.75 -5.87 -12.02
N LEU A 248 2.60 -4.68 -11.46
CA LEU A 248 3.24 -3.47 -11.95
C LEU A 248 4.54 -3.26 -11.16
N ASP A 249 5.64 -3.73 -11.73
CA ASP A 249 6.97 -3.63 -11.12
C ASP A 249 7.55 -2.23 -11.33
N ILE A 250 7.64 -1.48 -10.23
CA ILE A 250 8.24 -0.14 -10.18
C ILE A 250 9.48 -0.09 -9.30
N SER A 251 9.78 -1.16 -8.56
CA SER A 251 10.65 -1.06 -7.39
C SER A 251 12.10 -0.86 -7.78
N HIS A 252 12.64 -1.75 -8.61
CA HIS A 252 14.06 -1.70 -8.96
C HIS A 252 14.45 -0.39 -9.63
N MET A 253 13.65 0.11 -10.59
CA MET A 253 13.93 1.40 -11.22
C MET A 253 13.82 2.58 -10.24
N SER A 254 13.00 2.44 -9.19
CA SER A 254 12.82 3.47 -8.17
C SER A 254 13.94 3.48 -7.14
N GLU A 255 14.63 2.36 -6.91
CA GLU A 255 15.81 2.28 -6.02
C GLU A 255 16.96 3.19 -6.50
N PHE A 256 17.03 3.48 -7.80
CA PHE A 256 18.04 4.40 -8.32
C PHE A 256 17.71 5.86 -8.00
N ARG A 257 16.47 6.19 -7.65
CA ARG A 257 15.94 7.56 -7.67
C ARG A 257 15.98 8.27 -6.33
N ALA A 258 17.05 8.10 -5.57
CA ALA A 258 17.28 8.81 -4.31
C ALA A 258 17.19 10.36 -4.45
N ASP A 259 17.35 10.89 -5.67
CA ASP A 259 17.24 12.31 -6.03
C ASP A 259 15.81 12.87 -6.09
N ALA A 260 14.78 12.01 -6.07
CA ALA A 260 13.41 12.43 -6.38
C ALA A 260 12.49 12.59 -5.13
N HIS A 261 13.05 12.50 -3.93
CA HIS A 261 12.33 12.72 -2.68
C HIS A 261 12.18 14.21 -2.33
N PRO A 262 11.11 14.62 -1.65
CA PRO A 262 10.98 15.97 -1.12
C PRO A 262 12.04 16.35 -0.09
N SER A 263 12.57 15.37 0.67
CA SER A 263 13.50 15.63 1.78
C SER A 263 12.90 16.70 2.72
N THR A 264 13.63 17.78 2.98
CA THR A 264 13.22 18.90 3.85
C THR A 264 12.01 19.67 3.31
N ALA A 265 11.72 19.60 2.01
CA ALA A 265 10.56 20.23 1.38
C ALA A 265 9.26 19.43 1.56
N GLY A 266 9.29 18.28 2.25
CA GLY A 266 8.12 17.44 2.52
C GLY A 266 7.10 18.04 3.49
N GLY A 267 7.39 19.22 4.08
CA GLY A 267 6.49 19.90 5.03
C GLY A 267 6.41 19.19 6.39
N LYS A 268 7.37 18.33 6.72
CA LYS A 268 7.51 17.62 7.98
C LYS A 268 8.68 18.19 8.79
N LYS A 269 8.75 17.85 10.08
CA LYS A 269 9.87 18.21 10.96
C LYS A 269 11.15 17.39 10.68
N HIS A 270 11.02 16.30 9.93
CA HIS A 270 12.09 15.41 9.48
C HIS A 270 12.03 15.30 7.96
N ASP A 271 13.12 14.83 7.35
CA ASP A 271 13.18 14.60 5.90
C ASP A 271 12.14 13.57 5.45
N ASP A 272 11.38 13.89 4.40
CA ASP A 272 10.49 12.93 3.76
C ASP A 272 11.23 12.13 2.69
N CYS A 273 11.74 10.97 3.09
CA CYS A 273 12.48 10.04 2.23
C CYS A 273 11.65 8.84 1.78
N MET A 274 10.32 8.96 1.89
CA MET A 274 9.38 7.92 1.45
C MET A 274 8.55 8.42 0.27
N HIS A 275 7.95 9.62 0.39
CA HIS A 275 7.10 10.18 -0.66
C HIS A 275 7.92 10.78 -1.79
N TRP A 276 7.28 11.08 -2.90
CA TRP A 276 7.92 11.53 -4.13
C TRP A 276 7.45 12.93 -4.52
N CYS A 277 8.39 13.75 -4.99
CA CYS A 277 8.09 15.04 -5.61
C CYS A 277 7.16 14.87 -6.82
N LEU A 278 6.31 15.89 -7.04
CA LEU A 278 5.42 16.00 -8.19
C LEU A 278 5.67 17.34 -8.91
N PRO A 279 5.90 17.37 -10.24
CA PRO A 279 6.11 16.22 -11.13
C PRO A 279 7.40 15.46 -10.77
N GLY A 280 7.49 14.18 -11.15
CA GLY A 280 8.62 13.34 -10.74
C GLY A 280 8.43 11.85 -11.02
N LEU A 281 9.05 11.01 -10.19
CA LEU A 281 9.13 9.55 -10.40
C LEU A 281 7.76 8.87 -10.57
N THR A 282 6.74 9.32 -9.84
CA THR A 282 5.39 8.78 -9.97
C THR A 282 4.75 9.02 -11.34
N ASP A 283 5.23 10.01 -12.11
CA ASP A 283 4.80 10.19 -13.49
C ASP A 283 5.28 9.00 -14.35
N SER A 284 6.52 8.55 -14.15
CA SER A 284 7.05 7.33 -14.79
C SER A 284 6.31 6.07 -14.35
N TRP A 285 5.88 5.98 -13.07
CA TRP A 285 5.01 4.88 -12.63
C TRP A 285 3.69 4.86 -13.39
N ASN A 286 3.11 6.05 -13.65
CA ASN A 286 1.89 6.17 -14.44
C ASN A 286 2.11 5.84 -15.91
N ASP A 287 3.26 6.18 -16.50
CA ASP A 287 3.60 5.76 -17.86
C ASP A 287 3.69 4.23 -17.96
N LEU A 288 4.37 3.57 -17.01
CA LEU A 288 4.43 2.11 -16.93
C LEU A 288 3.04 1.49 -16.75
N PHE A 289 2.21 2.07 -15.87
CA PHE A 289 0.83 1.64 -15.67
C PHE A 289 0.01 1.71 -16.97
N ILE A 290 0.13 2.78 -17.75
CA ILE A 290 -0.58 2.94 -19.02
C ILE A 290 -0.11 1.91 -20.04
N ILE A 291 1.20 1.71 -20.17
CA ILE A 291 1.78 0.68 -21.06
C ILE A 291 1.27 -0.70 -20.65
N HIS A 292 1.28 -1.00 -19.35
CA HIS A 292 0.83 -2.26 -18.79
C HIS A 292 -0.65 -2.53 -19.10
N LEU A 293 -1.53 -1.54 -18.89
CA LEU A 293 -2.94 -1.67 -19.23
C LEU A 293 -3.18 -1.90 -20.72
N ASN A 294 -2.43 -1.20 -21.58
CA ASN A 294 -2.54 -1.39 -23.03
C ASN A 294 -2.11 -2.81 -23.44
N ASN A 295 -1.07 -3.37 -22.81
CA ASN A 295 -0.62 -4.74 -23.06
C ASN A 295 -1.65 -5.79 -22.61
N ILE A 296 -2.38 -5.54 -21.52
CA ILE A 296 -3.48 -6.42 -21.08
C ILE A 296 -4.61 -6.40 -22.12
N LYS A 297 -5.00 -5.22 -22.62
CA LYS A 297 -6.05 -5.09 -23.63
C LYS A 297 -5.73 -5.77 -24.96
N VAL A 298 -4.46 -5.84 -25.37
CA VAL A 298 -4.07 -6.52 -26.63
C VAL A 298 -4.18 -8.04 -26.50
N LYS A 299 -4.11 -8.60 -25.30
CA LYS A 299 -4.13 -10.05 -25.05
C LYS A 299 -5.54 -10.64 -24.90
N ASN A 300 -6.55 -9.80 -24.67
CA ASN A 300 -7.95 -10.18 -24.48
C ASN A 300 -8.79 -9.77 -25.69
#